data_AF-A0A935KB47-F1
#
_entry.id   AF-A0A935KB47-F1
#
_cell.length_a   1.000
_cell.length_b   1.000
_cell.length_c   1.000
_cell.angle_alpha   90.00
_cell.angle_beta   90.00
_cell.angle_gamma   90.00
#
_symmetry.space_group_name_H-M   'P 1'
#
loop_
_entity.id
_entity.type
_entity.pdbx_description
1 polymer ?
#
loop_
_entity_poly.entity_id
_entity_poly.type
_entity_poly.pdbx_seq_one_letter_code
_entity_poly.pdbx_strand_id
1 'polypeptide(L)'
;MIVKEEKIKRKERKRERMLEVAAELFSKKNYHEVMMDDVARLTDVAKGTVYNYFSSKEELYFSIMSSKLENLNTSLKNKIASEISIIDSLHTYIIHLYMFMMKYQNFFLMYQKEYMNAQNEFCDELRGMSDELKSILSDVIYKGKRENQFRDVDESFTVKLVLGSIFGAVQRGVENKYTGEKLIEEREKLFDFILHGLYSGFNNNKVRPLKNKTIVLTRTIEQSKESAAIFSELGADVIVFPTLEIVPPNNWDKFDEVILSSQKIDFVVFTSAHAVTMFIKRCGELNKQIDFEKIKVVAVGNKTKSICEENNIKVDIVPKKFSGEGVVEELSKYDLKDKLVFIPRSAIGREGLPNGLEDLGAKIITVPVYNVSLPSKESIKQNIEQLNSSKQDVFIFTSPSTFENFLLIMNINNPVSFFKNYDVAAIGPTTKTAIENNKVKVSIMPDEFTIKGLANKMIEFYKKSEK
;
A
#
# COMPACT_ATOMS: atom_id res chain seq x y z
N MET A 1 -42.95 -31.66 33.44
CA MET A 1 -41.94 -31.14 32.49
C MET A 1 -40.54 -31.14 33.09
N ILE A 2 -40.34 -30.50 34.24
CA ILE A 2 -39.03 -30.31 34.91
C ILE A 2 -38.25 -31.62 35.17
N VAL A 3 -38.91 -32.67 35.69
CA VAL A 3 -38.24 -33.97 35.98
C VAL A 3 -37.79 -34.71 34.70
N LYS A 4 -38.46 -34.49 33.56
CA LYS A 4 -38.07 -35.07 32.26
C LYS A 4 -36.83 -34.37 31.71
N GLU A 5 -36.78 -33.04 31.79
CA GLU A 5 -35.61 -32.24 31.38
C GLU A 5 -34.38 -32.53 32.25
N GLU A 6 -34.56 -32.74 33.56
CA GLU A 6 -33.44 -33.05 34.45
C GLU A 6 -32.86 -34.45 34.20
N LYS A 7 -33.72 -35.43 33.88
CA LYS A 7 -33.29 -36.77 33.46
C LYS A 7 -32.55 -36.74 32.11
N ILE A 8 -33.02 -35.92 31.15
CA ILE A 8 -32.35 -35.74 29.85
C ILE A 8 -30.96 -35.11 30.05
N LYS A 9 -30.86 -34.01 30.81
CA LYS A 9 -29.56 -33.37 31.11
C LYS A 9 -28.58 -34.29 31.84
N ARG A 10 -29.05 -35.14 32.75
CA ARG A 10 -28.20 -36.14 33.42
C ARG A 10 -27.71 -37.23 32.46
N LYS A 11 -28.56 -37.66 31.53
CA LYS A 11 -28.21 -38.64 30.48
C LYS A 11 -27.16 -38.05 29.53
N GLU A 12 -27.33 -36.79 29.11
CA GLU A 12 -26.38 -36.07 28.24
C GLU A 12 -25.03 -35.87 28.92
N ARG A 13 -24.99 -35.40 30.17
CA ARG A 13 -23.72 -35.22 30.92
C ARG A 13 -22.94 -36.53 31.05
N LYS A 14 -23.64 -37.65 31.30
CA LYS A 14 -23.00 -38.97 31.35
C LYS A 14 -22.44 -39.38 29.99
N ARG A 15 -23.19 -39.15 28.92
CA ARG A 15 -22.72 -39.39 27.54
C ARG A 15 -21.48 -38.54 27.22
N GLU A 16 -21.49 -37.26 27.54
CA GLU A 16 -20.34 -36.36 27.33
C GLU A 16 -19.12 -36.81 28.12
N ARG A 17 -19.30 -37.22 29.38
CA ARG A 17 -18.19 -37.73 30.19
C ARG A 17 -17.57 -39.00 29.60
N MET A 18 -18.38 -39.91 29.05
CA MET A 18 -17.88 -41.09 28.34
C MET A 18 -17.09 -40.71 27.09
N LEU A 19 -17.56 -39.73 26.31
CA LEU A 19 -16.86 -39.25 25.13
C LEU A 19 -15.52 -38.59 25.49
N GLU A 20 -15.45 -37.81 26.57
CA GLU A 20 -14.21 -37.18 27.04
C GLU A 20 -13.16 -38.22 27.43
N VAL A 21 -13.54 -39.20 28.25
CA VAL A 21 -12.64 -40.27 28.71
C VAL A 21 -12.20 -41.14 27.53
N ALA A 22 -13.13 -41.48 26.64
CA ALA A 22 -12.80 -42.23 25.44
C ALA A 22 -11.84 -41.46 24.54
N ALA A 23 -12.06 -40.15 24.33
CA ALA A 23 -11.16 -39.31 23.55
C ALA A 23 -9.74 -39.27 24.14
N GLU A 24 -9.60 -39.23 25.47
CA GLU A 24 -8.30 -39.32 26.14
C GLU A 24 -7.61 -40.68 25.91
N LEU A 25 -8.37 -41.78 25.92
CA LEU A 25 -7.81 -43.10 25.65
C LEU A 25 -7.34 -43.23 24.19
N PHE A 26 -8.17 -42.82 23.23
CA PHE A 26 -7.85 -42.87 21.80
C PHE A 26 -6.76 -41.86 21.39
N SER A 27 -6.60 -40.74 22.11
CA SER A 27 -5.49 -39.82 21.85
C SER A 27 -4.14 -40.40 22.27
N LYS A 28 -4.10 -41.26 23.30
CA LYS A 28 -2.87 -41.86 23.84
C LYS A 28 -2.52 -43.23 23.25
N LYS A 29 -3.52 -44.03 22.89
CA LYS A 29 -3.36 -45.42 22.41
C LYS A 29 -3.74 -45.53 20.92
N ASN A 30 -3.36 -46.65 20.28
CA ASN A 30 -3.90 -46.99 18.97
C ASN A 30 -5.35 -47.45 19.07
N TYR A 31 -6.14 -47.31 17.99
CA TYR A 31 -7.56 -47.70 17.98
C TYR A 31 -7.81 -49.12 18.53
N HIS A 32 -6.99 -50.08 18.11
CA HIS A 32 -7.13 -51.48 18.51
C HIS A 32 -6.80 -51.73 20.00
N GLU A 33 -6.00 -50.87 20.63
CA GLU A 33 -5.57 -51.00 22.03
C GLU A 33 -6.59 -50.44 23.02
N VAL A 34 -7.55 -49.63 22.56
CA VAL A 34 -8.62 -49.09 23.39
C VAL A 34 -9.71 -50.15 23.56
N MET A 35 -10.11 -50.39 24.81
CA MET A 35 -11.17 -51.32 25.19
C MET A 35 -12.35 -50.57 25.81
N MET A 36 -13.58 -51.02 25.52
CA MET A 36 -14.79 -50.46 26.13
C MET A 36 -14.78 -50.55 27.66
N ASP A 37 -14.11 -51.57 28.20
CA ASP A 37 -13.96 -51.79 29.65
C ASP A 37 -13.08 -50.72 30.30
N ASP A 38 -12.07 -50.22 29.59
CA ASP A 38 -11.26 -49.10 30.06
C ASP A 38 -12.08 -47.82 30.17
N VAL A 39 -12.98 -47.57 29.21
CA VAL A 39 -13.90 -46.42 29.24
C VAL A 39 -14.85 -46.54 30.43
N ALA A 40 -15.45 -47.72 30.64
CA ALA A 40 -16.35 -47.98 31.76
C ALA A 40 -15.67 -47.73 33.12
N ARG A 41 -14.46 -48.28 33.29
CA ARG A 41 -13.66 -48.13 34.50
C ARG A 41 -13.28 -46.68 34.79
N LEU A 42 -12.83 -45.94 33.78
CA LEU A 42 -12.39 -44.54 33.94
C LEU A 42 -13.55 -43.53 34.05
N THR A 43 -14.77 -43.92 33.65
CA THR A 43 -15.99 -43.11 33.81
C THR A 43 -16.79 -43.45 35.07
N ASP A 44 -16.33 -44.43 35.85
CA ASP A 44 -17.01 -44.95 37.05
C ASP A 44 -18.44 -45.43 36.76
N VAL A 45 -18.61 -46.21 35.69
CA VAL A 45 -19.89 -46.81 35.30
C VAL A 45 -19.74 -48.30 34.99
N ALA A 46 -20.82 -49.06 35.15
CA ALA A 46 -20.82 -50.46 34.75
C ALA A 46 -20.63 -50.60 33.24
N LYS A 47 -19.93 -51.66 32.80
CA LYS A 47 -19.70 -52.00 31.38
C LYS A 47 -20.99 -51.92 30.55
N GLY A 48 -22.06 -52.56 31.02
CA GLY A 48 -23.37 -52.53 30.35
C GLY A 48 -23.96 -51.12 30.20
N THR A 49 -23.59 -50.17 31.07
CA THR A 49 -24.01 -48.77 30.93
C THR A 49 -23.33 -48.13 29.72
N VAL A 50 -22.05 -48.37 29.46
CA VAL A 50 -21.38 -47.82 28.27
C VAL A 50 -22.03 -48.37 26.99
N TYR A 51 -22.30 -49.68 26.95
CA TYR A 51 -22.97 -50.33 25.82
C TYR A 51 -24.41 -49.84 25.57
N ASN A 52 -25.08 -49.28 26.59
CA ASN A 52 -26.39 -48.63 26.40
C ASN A 52 -26.31 -47.27 25.70
N TYR A 53 -25.14 -46.61 25.72
CA TYR A 53 -24.92 -45.34 25.02
C TYR A 53 -24.22 -45.53 23.68
N PHE A 54 -23.36 -46.53 23.57
CA PHE A 54 -22.58 -46.82 22.37
C PHE A 54 -22.53 -48.33 22.19
N SER A 55 -23.20 -48.85 21.17
CA SER A 55 -23.32 -50.29 20.90
C SER A 55 -21.98 -50.94 20.55
N SER A 56 -21.00 -50.17 20.06
CA SER A 56 -19.68 -50.65 19.71
C SER A 56 -18.56 -49.63 19.97
N LYS A 57 -17.30 -50.08 19.87
CA LYS A 57 -16.14 -49.19 19.97
C LYS A 57 -16.09 -48.23 18.77
N GLU A 58 -16.52 -48.72 17.63
CA GLU A 58 -16.68 -48.01 16.37
C GLU A 58 -17.69 -46.87 16.52
N GLU A 59 -18.86 -47.14 17.10
CA GLU A 59 -19.89 -46.11 17.35
C GLU A 59 -19.39 -45.05 18.34
N LEU A 60 -18.68 -45.48 19.39
CA LEU A 60 -18.08 -44.57 20.35
C LEU A 60 -17.05 -43.66 19.68
N TYR A 61 -16.14 -44.23 18.87
CA TYR A 61 -15.13 -43.49 18.14
C TYR A 61 -15.74 -42.48 17.18
N PHE A 62 -16.69 -42.93 16.37
CA PHE A 62 -17.41 -42.10 15.43
C PHE A 62 -18.15 -40.96 16.14
N SER A 63 -18.84 -41.24 17.26
CA SER A 63 -19.55 -40.24 18.05
C SER A 63 -18.65 -39.12 18.59
N ILE A 64 -17.40 -39.43 18.93
CA ILE A 64 -16.41 -38.40 19.35
C ILE A 64 -16.08 -37.51 18.16
N MET A 65 -15.86 -38.11 16.98
CA MET A 65 -15.43 -37.40 15.79
C MET A 65 -16.54 -36.54 15.16
N SER A 66 -17.73 -37.12 14.95
CA SER A 66 -18.83 -36.48 14.23
C SER A 66 -19.45 -35.33 15.02
N SER A 67 -19.86 -35.58 16.26
CA SER A 67 -20.60 -34.60 17.06
C SER A 67 -19.82 -33.29 17.28
N LYS A 68 -18.49 -33.35 17.35
CA LYS A 68 -17.64 -32.18 17.56
C LYS A 68 -17.44 -31.40 16.26
N LEU A 69 -17.25 -32.09 15.13
CA LEU A 69 -17.07 -31.48 13.82
C LEU A 69 -18.36 -30.82 13.28
N GLU A 70 -19.53 -31.46 13.44
CA GLU A 70 -20.83 -30.88 13.04
C GLU A 70 -21.09 -29.53 13.71
N ASN A 71 -20.86 -29.46 15.03
CA ASN A 71 -21.04 -28.25 15.80
C ASN A 71 -20.07 -27.15 15.38
N LEU A 72 -18.82 -27.51 15.06
CA LEU A 72 -17.83 -26.57 14.54
C LEU A 72 -18.25 -26.04 13.16
N ASN A 73 -18.64 -26.91 12.22
CA ASN A 73 -19.07 -26.51 10.88
C ASN A 73 -20.24 -25.54 10.94
N THR A 74 -21.26 -25.87 11.73
CA THR A 74 -22.44 -25.02 11.91
C THR A 74 -22.07 -23.67 12.53
N SER A 75 -21.23 -23.68 13.57
CA SER A 75 -20.77 -22.45 14.22
C SER A 75 -19.95 -21.56 13.28
N LEU A 76 -19.07 -22.14 12.46
CA LEU A 76 -18.23 -21.39 11.51
C LEU A 76 -19.07 -20.76 10.41
N LYS A 77 -19.97 -21.54 9.78
CA LYS A 77 -20.87 -21.04 8.73
C LYS A 77 -21.69 -19.83 9.22
N ASN A 78 -22.28 -19.92 10.41
CA ASN A 78 -23.09 -18.85 10.98
C ASN A 78 -22.27 -17.58 11.27
N LYS A 79 -21.08 -17.73 11.86
CA LYS A 79 -20.21 -16.59 12.19
C LYS A 79 -19.68 -15.91 10.93
N ILE A 80 -19.16 -16.67 9.98
CA ILE A 80 -18.64 -16.15 8.72
C ILE A 80 -19.73 -15.46 7.90
N ALA A 81 -20.96 -15.98 7.90
CA ALA A 81 -22.09 -15.36 7.22
C ALA A 81 -22.46 -13.97 7.78
N SER A 82 -22.07 -13.65 9.03
CA SER A 82 -22.29 -12.35 9.65
C SER A 82 -21.14 -11.36 9.48
N GLU A 83 -20.02 -11.77 8.87
CA GLU A 83 -18.85 -10.91 8.72
C GLU A 83 -19.02 -9.90 7.58
N ILE A 84 -18.51 -8.68 7.80
CA ILE A 84 -18.61 -7.56 6.84
C ILE A 84 -17.53 -7.68 5.75
N SER A 85 -16.38 -8.25 6.09
CA SER A 85 -15.21 -8.36 5.21
C SER A 85 -14.77 -9.81 5.02
N ILE A 86 -14.13 -10.08 3.87
CA ILE A 86 -13.52 -11.38 3.59
C ILE A 86 -12.29 -11.65 4.48
N ILE A 87 -11.59 -10.59 4.90
CA ILE A 87 -10.48 -10.69 5.84
C ILE A 87 -11.01 -11.10 7.22
N ASP A 88 -12.13 -10.53 7.65
CA ASP A 88 -12.80 -10.91 8.90
C ASP A 88 -13.34 -12.35 8.83
N SER A 89 -13.84 -12.76 7.65
CA SER A 89 -14.24 -14.15 7.40
C SER A 89 -13.08 -15.14 7.56
N LEU A 90 -11.91 -14.79 7.02
CA LEU A 90 -10.68 -15.58 7.16
C LEU A 90 -10.18 -15.59 8.62
N HIS A 91 -10.20 -14.44 9.29
CA HIS A 91 -9.86 -14.29 10.71
C HIS A 91 -10.74 -15.17 11.59
N THR A 92 -12.06 -15.06 11.41
CA THR A 92 -13.06 -15.86 12.11
C THR A 92 -12.83 -17.35 11.86
N TYR A 93 -12.57 -17.77 10.61
CA TYR A 93 -12.26 -19.17 10.32
C TYR A 93 -11.04 -19.67 11.10
N ILE A 94 -9.90 -18.96 11.01
CA ILE A 94 -8.62 -19.37 11.60
C ILE A 94 -8.72 -19.42 13.13
N ILE A 95 -9.25 -18.36 13.75
CA ILE A 95 -9.33 -18.26 15.20
C ILE A 95 -10.27 -19.30 15.79
N HIS A 96 -11.46 -19.47 15.20
CA HIS A 96 -12.43 -20.40 15.78
C HIS A 96 -11.98 -21.84 15.60
N LEU A 97 -11.35 -22.18 14.46
CA LEU A 97 -10.76 -23.50 14.26
C LEU A 97 -9.62 -23.76 15.26
N TYR A 98 -8.68 -22.81 15.40
CA TYR A 98 -7.58 -22.91 16.36
C TYR A 98 -8.09 -23.07 17.81
N MET A 99 -8.99 -22.19 18.24
CA MET A 99 -9.54 -22.21 19.60
C MET A 99 -10.32 -23.49 19.89
N PHE A 100 -11.07 -24.01 18.91
CA PHE A 100 -11.77 -25.28 19.03
C PHE A 100 -10.80 -26.44 19.23
N MET A 101 -9.74 -26.53 18.41
CA MET A 101 -8.76 -27.59 18.50
C MET A 101 -7.97 -27.53 19.81
N MET A 102 -7.61 -26.32 20.27
CA MET A 102 -6.96 -26.12 21.56
C MET A 102 -7.87 -26.44 22.76
N LYS A 103 -9.19 -26.23 22.63
CA LYS A 103 -10.17 -26.62 23.64
C LYS A 103 -10.36 -28.14 23.70
N TYR A 104 -10.32 -28.81 22.56
CA TYR A 104 -10.54 -30.25 22.43
C TYR A 104 -9.27 -30.98 21.96
N GLN A 105 -8.18 -30.85 22.72
CA GLN A 105 -6.84 -31.36 22.33
C GLN A 105 -6.82 -32.87 22.05
N ASN A 106 -7.53 -33.67 22.86
CA ASN A 106 -7.64 -35.12 22.64
C ASN A 106 -8.34 -35.45 21.31
N PHE A 107 -9.37 -34.69 20.96
CA PHE A 107 -10.02 -34.80 19.65
C PHE A 107 -9.04 -34.42 18.53
N PHE A 108 -8.28 -33.33 18.66
CA PHE A 108 -7.29 -32.93 17.67
C PHE A 108 -6.22 -34.01 17.44
N LEU A 109 -5.70 -34.62 18.51
CA LEU A 109 -4.71 -35.71 18.41
C LEU A 109 -5.28 -36.94 17.71
N MET A 110 -6.54 -37.30 17.98
CA MET A 110 -7.23 -38.37 17.23
C MET A 110 -7.41 -37.98 15.75
N TYR A 111 -7.93 -36.77 15.49
CA TYR A 111 -8.17 -36.25 14.15
C TYR A 111 -6.90 -36.26 13.29
N GLN A 112 -5.76 -35.84 13.87
CA GLN A 112 -4.47 -35.83 13.19
C GLN A 112 -3.97 -37.25 12.86
N LYS A 113 -4.14 -38.22 13.77
CA LYS A 113 -3.77 -39.63 13.53
C LYS A 113 -4.54 -40.21 12.34
N GLU A 114 -5.83 -39.93 12.24
CA GLU A 114 -6.67 -40.41 11.14
C GLU A 114 -6.38 -39.67 9.83
N TYR A 115 -6.23 -38.34 9.89
CA TYR A 115 -5.95 -37.52 8.70
C TYR A 115 -4.64 -37.92 8.01
N MET A 116 -3.65 -38.40 8.76
CA MET A 116 -2.36 -38.87 8.23
C MET A 116 -2.39 -40.35 7.78
N ASN A 117 -3.41 -41.14 8.15
CA ASN A 117 -3.51 -42.56 7.85
C ASN A 117 -4.57 -42.85 6.78
N ALA A 118 -4.15 -42.83 5.51
CA ALA A 118 -5.04 -42.98 4.34
C ALA A 118 -5.72 -44.36 4.17
N GLN A 119 -5.43 -45.35 5.03
CA GLN A 119 -5.87 -46.75 4.91
C GLN A 119 -6.92 -47.20 5.93
N ASN A 120 -7.44 -46.33 6.80
CA ASN A 120 -8.41 -46.73 7.83
C ASN A 120 -9.85 -46.83 7.31
N GLU A 121 -10.56 -47.89 7.72
CA GLU A 121 -11.93 -48.25 7.32
C GLU A 121 -13.01 -47.25 7.80
N PHE A 122 -12.67 -46.37 8.75
CA PHE A 122 -13.54 -45.33 9.34
C PHE A 122 -13.67 -44.05 8.48
N CYS A 123 -13.17 -44.09 7.25
CA CYS A 123 -12.76 -42.89 6.51
C CYS A 123 -13.88 -42.09 5.85
N ASP A 124 -14.95 -42.69 5.33
CA ASP A 124 -15.77 -41.98 4.33
C ASP A 124 -16.65 -40.87 4.89
N GLU A 125 -17.32 -41.14 6.02
CA GLU A 125 -18.19 -40.13 6.66
C GLU A 125 -17.36 -39.02 7.32
N LEU A 126 -16.23 -39.37 7.96
CA LEU A 126 -15.29 -38.40 8.53
C LEU A 126 -14.57 -37.56 7.47
N ARG A 127 -14.31 -38.14 6.28
CA ARG A 127 -13.82 -37.39 5.11
C ARG A 127 -14.84 -36.37 4.67
N GLY A 128 -16.11 -36.75 4.52
CA GLY A 128 -17.19 -35.82 4.15
C GLY A 128 -17.26 -34.60 5.08
N MET A 129 -17.21 -34.82 6.40
CA MET A 129 -17.22 -33.72 7.39
C MET A 129 -15.96 -32.85 7.34
N SER A 130 -14.80 -33.47 7.08
CA SER A 130 -13.54 -32.74 6.89
C SER A 130 -13.54 -31.93 5.59
N ASP A 131 -14.23 -32.40 4.56
CA ASP A 131 -14.37 -31.72 3.28
C ASP A 131 -15.30 -30.50 3.40
N GLU A 132 -16.29 -30.52 4.29
CA GLU A 132 -17.07 -29.32 4.61
C GLU A 132 -16.21 -28.19 5.22
N LEU A 133 -15.30 -28.50 6.15
CA LEU A 133 -14.37 -27.50 6.72
C LEU A 133 -13.52 -26.89 5.61
N LYS A 134 -12.96 -27.73 4.73
CA LYS A 134 -12.19 -27.29 3.57
C LYS A 134 -13.04 -26.42 2.65
N SER A 135 -14.29 -26.78 2.40
CA SER A 135 -15.21 -26.01 1.55
C SER A 135 -15.46 -24.61 2.09
N ILE A 136 -15.66 -24.46 3.40
CA ILE A 136 -15.85 -23.13 4.01
C ILE A 136 -14.63 -22.23 3.76
N LEU A 137 -13.41 -22.75 3.98
CA LEU A 137 -12.20 -21.99 3.71
C LEU A 137 -12.01 -21.74 2.20
N SER A 138 -12.30 -22.73 1.36
CA SER A 138 -12.24 -22.60 -0.10
C SER A 138 -13.13 -21.46 -0.58
N ASP A 139 -14.35 -21.34 -0.05
CA ASP A 139 -15.27 -20.25 -0.38
C ASP A 139 -14.71 -18.88 0.04
N VAL A 140 -14.07 -18.81 1.21
CA VAL A 140 -13.41 -17.58 1.69
C VAL A 140 -12.25 -17.19 0.76
N ILE A 141 -11.39 -18.15 0.40
CA ILE A 141 -10.26 -17.91 -0.50
C ILE A 141 -10.75 -17.51 -1.90
N TYR A 142 -11.73 -18.23 -2.46
CA TYR A 142 -12.30 -17.95 -3.77
C TYR A 142 -12.93 -16.54 -3.83
N LYS A 143 -13.76 -16.18 -2.85
CA LYS A 143 -14.35 -14.83 -2.77
C LYS A 143 -13.28 -13.76 -2.63
N GLY A 144 -12.26 -14.00 -1.80
CA GLY A 144 -11.17 -13.04 -1.62
C GLY A 144 -10.31 -12.86 -2.87
N LYS A 145 -10.11 -13.91 -3.69
CA LYS A 145 -9.50 -13.78 -5.02
C LYS A 145 -10.38 -12.95 -5.95
N ARG A 146 -11.66 -13.29 -6.05
CA ARG A 146 -12.64 -12.61 -6.91
C ARG A 146 -12.78 -11.12 -6.58
N GLU A 147 -12.71 -10.77 -5.29
CA GLU A 147 -12.82 -9.39 -4.78
C GLU A 147 -11.47 -8.67 -4.69
N ASN A 148 -10.40 -9.26 -5.26
CA ASN A 148 -9.04 -8.74 -5.27
C ASN A 148 -8.47 -8.41 -3.87
N GLN A 149 -8.92 -9.13 -2.84
CA GLN A 149 -8.42 -9.03 -1.47
C GLN A 149 -7.28 -10.02 -1.19
N PHE A 150 -7.26 -11.16 -1.89
CA PHE A 150 -6.18 -12.15 -1.85
C PHE A 150 -5.48 -12.23 -3.21
N ARG A 151 -4.20 -12.62 -3.23
CA ARG A 151 -3.49 -12.88 -4.50
C ARG A 151 -4.12 -14.03 -5.26
N ASP A 152 -3.93 -14.05 -6.57
CA ASP A 152 -4.33 -15.21 -7.38
C ASP A 152 -3.48 -16.42 -7.00
N VAL A 153 -4.12 -17.38 -6.34
CA VAL A 153 -3.50 -18.58 -5.78
C VAL A 153 -4.24 -19.82 -6.25
N ASP A 154 -3.51 -20.94 -6.34
CA ASP A 154 -4.15 -22.26 -6.43
C ASP A 154 -4.93 -22.53 -5.14
N GLU A 155 -6.25 -22.63 -5.26
CA GLU A 155 -7.16 -22.70 -4.11
C GLU A 155 -6.95 -23.99 -3.31
N SER A 156 -6.82 -25.13 -4.00
CA SER A 156 -6.63 -26.43 -3.37
C SER A 156 -5.34 -26.52 -2.56
N PHE A 157 -4.23 -26.06 -3.15
CA PHE A 157 -2.94 -25.96 -2.49
C PHE A 157 -2.98 -25.01 -1.29
N THR A 158 -3.63 -23.86 -1.47
CA THR A 158 -3.74 -22.82 -0.45
C THR A 158 -4.53 -23.29 0.77
N VAL A 159 -5.70 -23.89 0.56
CA VAL A 159 -6.52 -24.46 1.64
C VAL A 159 -5.72 -25.48 2.45
N LYS A 160 -4.95 -26.35 1.79
CA LYS A 160 -4.08 -27.35 2.45
C LYS A 160 -2.99 -26.69 3.29
N LEU A 161 -2.32 -25.64 2.77
CA LEU A 161 -1.30 -24.93 3.52
C LEU A 161 -1.86 -24.21 4.75
N VAL A 162 -2.98 -23.50 4.60
CA VAL A 162 -3.64 -22.79 5.71
C VAL A 162 -4.05 -23.76 6.81
N LEU A 163 -4.69 -24.88 6.46
CA LEU A 163 -5.03 -25.93 7.43
C LEU A 163 -3.79 -26.53 8.09
N GLY A 164 -2.74 -26.80 7.31
CA GLY A 164 -1.46 -27.28 7.83
C GLY A 164 -0.83 -26.31 8.82
N SER A 165 -0.85 -25.01 8.56
CA SER A 165 -0.38 -23.98 9.49
C SER A 165 -1.19 -23.95 10.79
N ILE A 166 -2.52 -24.05 10.70
CA ILE A 166 -3.39 -24.11 11.88
C ILE A 166 -3.06 -25.35 12.71
N PHE A 167 -2.95 -26.53 12.09
CA PHE A 167 -2.63 -27.77 12.79
C PHE A 167 -1.23 -27.74 13.41
N GLY A 168 -0.24 -27.17 12.72
CA GLY A 168 1.10 -26.96 13.28
C GLY A 168 1.09 -26.05 14.51
N ALA A 169 0.33 -24.95 14.46
CA ALA A 169 0.18 -24.03 15.60
C ALA A 169 -0.56 -24.68 16.78
N VAL A 170 -1.60 -25.47 16.52
CA VAL A 170 -2.29 -26.26 17.55
C VAL A 170 -1.35 -27.28 18.17
N GLN A 171 -0.61 -28.04 17.36
CA GLN A 171 0.37 -29.02 17.85
C GLN A 171 1.39 -28.36 18.78
N ARG A 172 1.97 -27.25 18.35
CA ARG A 172 2.88 -26.44 19.17
C ARG A 172 2.22 -25.99 20.48
N GLY A 173 0.97 -25.53 20.42
CA GLY A 173 0.21 -25.11 21.59
C GLY A 173 -0.05 -26.24 22.59
N VAL A 174 -0.35 -27.45 22.09
CA VAL A 174 -0.55 -28.65 22.92
C VAL A 174 0.75 -29.08 23.60
N GLU A 175 1.84 -29.20 22.83
CA GLU A 175 3.17 -29.59 23.35
C GLU A 175 3.69 -28.63 24.41
N ASN A 176 3.51 -27.32 24.18
CA ASN A 176 3.97 -26.27 25.09
C ASN A 176 2.93 -25.85 26.13
N LYS A 177 1.78 -26.54 26.19
CA LYS A 177 0.69 -26.31 27.16
C LYS A 177 0.24 -24.84 27.22
N TYR A 178 0.02 -24.23 26.07
CA TYR A 178 -0.42 -22.83 26.00
C TYR A 178 -1.79 -22.64 26.66
N THR A 179 -1.90 -21.57 27.47
CA THR A 179 -3.12 -21.16 28.17
C THR A 179 -3.19 -19.63 28.23
N GLY A 180 -4.38 -19.09 28.49
CA GLY A 180 -4.58 -17.65 28.67
C GLY A 180 -4.08 -16.81 27.49
N GLU A 181 -3.28 -15.78 27.79
CA GLU A 181 -2.72 -14.84 26.81
C GLU A 181 -1.91 -15.52 25.70
N LYS A 182 -1.20 -16.62 25.99
CA LYS A 182 -0.40 -17.32 24.97
C LYS A 182 -1.24 -17.89 23.84
N LEU A 183 -2.46 -18.35 24.12
CA LEU A 183 -3.38 -18.83 23.07
C LEU A 183 -3.82 -17.69 22.15
N ILE A 184 -4.03 -16.51 22.72
CA ILE A 184 -4.43 -15.31 21.99
C ILE A 184 -3.25 -14.83 21.13
N GLU A 185 -2.05 -14.74 21.71
CA GLU A 185 -0.86 -14.35 20.96
C GLU A 185 -0.57 -15.30 19.79
N GLU A 186 -0.64 -16.61 20.03
CA GLU A 186 -0.39 -17.64 19.03
C GLU A 186 -1.35 -17.57 17.85
N ARG A 187 -2.67 -17.47 18.12
CA ARG A 187 -3.67 -17.45 17.06
C ARG A 187 -3.61 -16.15 16.24
N GLU A 188 -3.29 -15.01 16.85
CA GLU A 188 -3.15 -13.75 16.11
C GLU A 188 -1.88 -13.79 15.23
N LYS A 189 -0.76 -14.35 15.73
CA LYS A 189 0.45 -14.57 14.90
C LYS A 189 0.21 -15.53 13.75
N LEU A 190 -0.56 -16.59 13.99
CA LEU A 190 -0.96 -17.55 12.97
C LEU A 190 -1.81 -16.87 11.88
N PHE A 191 -2.82 -16.11 12.29
CA PHE A 191 -3.64 -15.32 11.37
C PHE A 191 -2.77 -14.35 10.58
N ASP A 192 -1.89 -13.60 11.25
CA ASP A 192 -0.98 -12.64 10.61
C ASP A 192 -0.11 -13.32 9.55
N PHE A 193 0.52 -14.44 9.87
CA PHE A 193 1.32 -15.23 8.92
C PHE A 193 0.50 -15.71 7.71
N ILE A 194 -0.68 -16.28 7.96
CA ILE A 194 -1.56 -16.77 6.89
C ILE A 194 -2.06 -15.62 6.02
N LEU A 195 -2.54 -14.55 6.64
CA LEU A 195 -3.02 -13.36 5.94
C LEU A 195 -1.91 -12.84 5.03
N HIS A 196 -0.71 -12.59 5.56
CA HIS A 196 0.43 -12.13 4.78
C HIS A 196 0.83 -13.13 3.67
N GLY A 197 0.74 -14.45 3.89
CA GLY A 197 0.99 -15.47 2.87
C GLY A 197 -0.08 -15.51 1.75
N LEU A 198 -1.34 -15.25 2.08
CA LEU A 198 -2.44 -15.07 1.12
C LEU A 198 -2.43 -13.68 0.47
N TYR A 199 -1.68 -12.76 1.06
CA TYR A 199 -1.39 -11.44 0.54
C TYR A 199 -0.12 -11.40 -0.32
N SER A 200 0.84 -12.35 -0.14
CA SER A 200 2.20 -12.23 -0.66
C SER A 200 2.32 -12.54 -2.17
N GLY A 201 1.86 -11.56 -2.94
CA GLY A 201 2.11 -11.30 -4.37
C GLY A 201 2.04 -9.80 -4.69
N PHE A 202 1.91 -8.96 -3.66
CA PHE A 202 2.05 -7.51 -3.71
C PHE A 202 3.32 -7.14 -2.95
N ASN A 203 4.48 -7.30 -3.59
CA ASN A 203 5.76 -7.00 -2.94
C ASN A 203 5.81 -5.52 -2.51
N ASN A 204 6.02 -5.35 -1.21
CA ASN A 204 6.08 -4.13 -0.40
C ASN A 204 4.74 -3.43 -0.13
N ASN A 205 4.11 -3.76 1.01
CA ASN A 205 3.36 -2.89 1.95
C ASN A 205 2.63 -1.63 1.43
N LYS A 206 2.11 -1.64 0.20
CA LYS A 206 1.24 -0.62 -0.37
C LYS A 206 0.23 -1.34 -1.26
N VAL A 207 -1.07 -1.12 -1.01
CA VAL A 207 -2.10 -1.33 -2.04
C VAL A 207 -1.54 -0.71 -3.33
N ARG A 208 -1.55 -1.45 -4.43
CA ARG A 208 -1.15 -0.96 -5.76
C ARG A 208 -2.38 -0.70 -6.62
N PRO A 209 -3.18 0.33 -6.28
CA PRO A 209 -4.49 0.59 -6.87
C PRO A 209 -4.43 1.00 -8.34
N LEU A 210 -3.24 1.29 -8.87
CA LEU A 210 -3.03 1.66 -10.27
C LEU A 210 -2.29 0.57 -11.05
N LYS A 211 -2.29 -0.67 -10.54
CA LYS A 211 -1.73 -1.83 -11.26
C LYS A 211 -2.35 -1.97 -12.64
N ASN A 212 -1.52 -2.25 -13.65
CA ASN A 212 -1.90 -2.35 -15.07
C ASN A 212 -2.43 -1.04 -15.67
N LYS A 213 -2.20 0.12 -15.04
CA LYS A 213 -2.46 1.42 -15.64
C LYS A 213 -1.18 2.02 -16.18
N THR A 214 -1.19 2.38 -17.45
CA THR A 214 -0.11 3.12 -18.09
C THR A 214 -0.38 4.63 -18.00
N ILE A 215 0.45 5.34 -17.26
CA ILE A 215 0.32 6.78 -16.98
C ILE A 215 1.37 7.56 -17.77
N VAL A 216 0.93 8.56 -18.52
CA VAL A 216 1.84 9.52 -19.17
C VAL A 216 1.97 10.78 -18.31
N LEU A 217 3.18 11.06 -17.84
CA LEU A 217 3.51 12.27 -17.07
C LEU A 217 4.20 13.31 -17.96
N THR A 218 3.58 14.47 -18.13
CA THR A 218 4.02 15.47 -19.11
C THR A 218 4.94 16.59 -18.56
N ARG A 219 5.63 16.38 -17.43
CA ARG A 219 6.46 17.40 -16.75
C ARG A 219 7.94 17.35 -17.16
N THR A 220 8.75 18.34 -16.75
CA THR A 220 10.21 18.30 -16.91
C THR A 220 10.81 16.99 -16.37
N ILE A 221 11.94 16.54 -16.94
CA ILE A 221 12.58 15.25 -16.59
C ILE A 221 12.82 15.13 -15.08
N GLU A 222 13.38 16.16 -14.45
CA GLU A 222 13.72 16.18 -13.02
C GLU A 222 12.48 16.08 -12.12
N GLN A 223 11.40 16.80 -12.47
CA GLN A 223 10.15 16.75 -11.71
C GLN A 223 9.37 15.46 -11.95
N SER A 224 9.55 14.86 -13.13
CA SER A 224 8.93 13.60 -13.51
C SER A 224 9.53 12.41 -12.78
N LYS A 225 10.80 12.41 -12.35
CA LYS A 225 11.37 11.31 -11.54
C LYS A 225 10.66 11.14 -10.20
N GLU A 226 10.51 12.24 -9.46
CA GLU A 226 9.81 12.28 -8.16
C GLU A 226 8.33 11.91 -8.32
N SER A 227 7.68 12.49 -9.35
CA SER A 227 6.26 12.21 -9.63
C SER A 227 6.05 10.76 -10.08
N ALA A 228 6.94 10.22 -10.93
CA ALA A 228 6.87 8.86 -11.43
C ALA A 228 7.03 7.84 -10.29
N ALA A 229 7.94 8.09 -9.34
CA ALA A 229 8.11 7.23 -8.18
C ALA A 229 6.79 7.03 -7.42
N ILE A 230 6.01 8.11 -7.19
CA ILE A 230 4.71 8.03 -6.51
C ILE A 230 3.74 7.09 -7.25
N PHE A 231 3.63 7.22 -8.57
CA PHE A 231 2.71 6.40 -9.37
C PHE A 231 3.21 4.96 -9.55
N SER A 232 4.51 4.75 -9.73
CA SER A 232 5.12 3.43 -9.80
C SER A 232 5.00 2.67 -8.47
N GLU A 233 5.11 3.35 -7.34
CA GLU A 233 4.80 2.76 -6.02
C GLU A 233 3.35 2.30 -5.90
N LEU A 234 2.42 2.98 -6.58
CA LEU A 234 1.01 2.59 -6.68
C LEU A 234 0.75 1.51 -7.75
N GLY A 235 1.79 1.02 -8.41
CA GLY A 235 1.75 -0.08 -9.37
C GLY A 235 1.53 0.31 -10.83
N ALA A 236 1.50 1.61 -11.15
CA ALA A 236 1.35 2.07 -12.52
C ALA A 236 2.64 1.92 -13.34
N ASP A 237 2.49 1.63 -14.63
CA ASP A 237 3.54 1.75 -15.63
C ASP A 237 3.63 3.22 -16.05
N VAL A 238 4.74 3.89 -15.72
CA VAL A 238 4.86 5.33 -15.91
C VAL A 238 5.73 5.65 -17.12
N ILE A 239 5.15 6.37 -18.08
CA ILE A 239 5.85 6.95 -19.21
C ILE A 239 6.11 8.41 -18.87
N VAL A 240 7.38 8.73 -18.63
CA VAL A 240 7.81 10.12 -18.51
C VAL A 240 7.89 10.70 -19.91
N PHE A 241 7.14 11.77 -20.19
CA PHE A 241 7.15 12.46 -21.47
C PHE A 241 7.40 13.95 -21.24
N PRO A 242 8.66 14.42 -21.25
CA PRO A 242 8.93 15.81 -20.93
C PRO A 242 8.38 16.72 -22.03
N THR A 243 7.66 17.76 -21.62
CA THR A 243 7.13 18.80 -22.52
C THR A 243 7.84 20.14 -22.34
N LEU A 244 8.78 20.18 -21.40
CA LEU A 244 9.57 21.33 -21.02
C LEU A 244 10.98 20.86 -20.68
N GLU A 245 11.98 21.63 -21.09
CA GLU A 245 13.38 21.42 -20.78
C GLU A 245 13.95 22.66 -20.10
N ILE A 246 14.82 22.44 -19.11
CA ILE A 246 15.55 23.49 -18.42
C ILE A 246 16.91 23.60 -19.08
N VAL A 247 17.13 24.72 -19.76
CA VAL A 247 18.35 24.96 -20.53
C VAL A 247 19.12 26.14 -19.93
N PRO A 248 20.43 26.22 -20.13
CA PRO A 248 21.21 27.42 -19.76
C PRO A 248 20.59 28.70 -20.34
N PRO A 249 20.82 29.87 -19.72
CA PRO A 249 20.45 31.14 -20.31
C PRO A 249 21.22 31.35 -21.61
N ASN A 250 20.68 32.20 -22.49
CA ASN A 250 21.34 32.53 -23.76
C ASN A 250 22.69 33.22 -23.55
N ASN A 251 22.87 33.88 -22.40
CA ASN A 251 24.09 34.60 -22.05
C ASN A 251 24.32 34.54 -20.52
N TRP A 252 25.57 34.29 -20.13
CA TRP A 252 26.04 34.26 -18.74
C TRP A 252 26.79 35.53 -18.30
N ASP A 253 27.09 36.48 -19.20
CA ASP A 253 27.97 37.63 -18.93
C ASP A 253 27.64 38.37 -17.62
N LYS A 254 26.36 38.67 -17.38
CA LYS A 254 25.93 39.35 -16.14
C LYS A 254 26.10 38.48 -14.89
N PHE A 255 25.92 37.17 -15.01
CA PHE A 255 26.17 36.26 -13.89
C PHE A 255 27.65 36.23 -13.56
N ASP A 256 28.48 36.06 -14.60
CA ASP A 256 29.92 35.98 -14.48
C ASP A 256 30.49 37.28 -13.92
N GLU A 257 30.00 38.44 -14.38
CA GLU A 257 30.35 39.76 -13.84
C GLU A 257 30.09 39.83 -12.33
N VAL A 258 28.88 39.45 -11.89
CA VAL A 258 28.51 39.48 -10.47
C VAL A 258 29.39 38.55 -9.63
N ILE A 259 29.60 37.32 -10.11
CA ILE A 259 30.33 36.26 -9.40
C ILE A 259 31.85 36.50 -9.37
N LEU A 260 32.40 37.14 -10.40
CA LEU A 260 33.82 37.49 -10.49
C LEU A 260 34.12 38.85 -9.84
N SER A 261 33.11 39.70 -9.63
CA SER A 261 33.28 40.99 -8.96
C SER A 261 33.82 40.83 -7.52
N SER A 262 34.51 41.86 -7.04
CA SER A 262 34.87 42.00 -5.63
C SER A 262 33.74 42.59 -4.78
N GLN A 263 32.57 42.84 -5.39
CA GLN A 263 31.45 43.44 -4.70
C GLN A 263 30.87 42.47 -3.68
N LYS A 264 30.74 42.93 -2.43
CA LYS A 264 30.15 42.12 -1.37
C LYS A 264 28.66 41.92 -1.63
N ILE A 265 28.24 40.67 -1.78
CA ILE A 265 26.83 40.27 -1.78
C ILE A 265 26.41 40.05 -0.32
N ASP A 266 25.38 40.76 0.14
CA ASP A 266 24.87 40.59 1.51
C ASP A 266 23.84 39.45 1.59
N PHE A 267 23.00 39.31 0.55
CA PHE A 267 21.99 38.27 0.46
C PHE A 267 21.97 37.60 -0.92
N VAL A 268 21.71 36.30 -0.96
CA VAL A 268 21.35 35.58 -2.19
C VAL A 268 19.97 34.96 -2.02
N VAL A 269 19.05 35.25 -2.94
CA VAL A 269 17.69 34.72 -2.93
C VAL A 269 17.51 33.73 -4.07
N PHE A 270 17.52 32.44 -3.72
CA PHE A 270 17.23 31.37 -4.66
C PHE A 270 15.72 31.19 -4.81
N THR A 271 15.23 31.54 -6.00
CA THR A 271 13.80 31.49 -6.33
C THR A 271 13.31 30.11 -6.73
N SER A 272 14.21 29.20 -7.12
CA SER A 272 13.90 27.82 -7.49
C SER A 272 15.11 26.91 -7.30
N ALA A 273 14.86 25.60 -7.16
CA ALA A 273 15.89 24.57 -7.18
C ALA A 273 16.79 24.64 -8.42
N HIS A 274 16.21 24.85 -9.61
CA HIS A 274 16.98 24.97 -10.85
C HIS A 274 17.92 26.17 -10.85
N ALA A 275 17.54 27.27 -10.20
CA ALA A 275 18.42 28.42 -10.05
C ALA A 275 19.66 28.07 -9.22
N VAL A 276 19.51 27.25 -8.17
CA VAL A 276 20.63 26.75 -7.35
C VAL A 276 21.55 25.86 -8.18
N THR A 277 20.97 24.86 -8.86
CA THR A 277 21.74 23.91 -9.69
C THR A 277 22.54 24.61 -10.78
N MET A 278 21.91 25.56 -11.49
CA MET A 278 22.57 26.31 -12.55
C MET A 278 23.60 27.30 -12.02
N PHE A 279 23.34 27.95 -10.89
CA PHE A 279 24.32 28.79 -10.20
C PHE A 279 25.59 27.99 -9.88
N ILE A 280 25.44 26.83 -9.22
CA ILE A 280 26.58 26.02 -8.79
C ILE A 280 27.35 25.48 -10.00
N LYS A 281 26.61 24.98 -11.01
CA LYS A 281 27.21 24.51 -12.25
C LYS A 281 28.08 25.59 -12.88
N ARG A 282 27.55 26.81 -13.03
CA ARG A 282 28.30 27.91 -13.63
C ARG A 282 29.48 28.36 -12.77
N CYS A 283 29.33 28.43 -11.44
CA CYS A 283 30.46 28.70 -10.54
C CYS A 283 31.58 27.66 -10.69
N GLY A 284 31.22 26.38 -10.85
CA GLY A 284 32.17 25.31 -11.14
C GLY A 284 32.90 25.49 -12.48
N GLU A 285 32.16 25.83 -13.55
CA GLU A 285 32.74 26.15 -14.86
C GLU A 285 33.71 27.35 -14.81
N LEU A 286 33.44 28.33 -13.95
CA LEU A 286 34.31 29.49 -13.70
C LEU A 286 35.45 29.20 -12.71
N ASN A 287 35.52 28.00 -12.13
CA ASN A 287 36.43 27.66 -11.02
C ASN A 287 36.35 28.66 -9.84
N LYS A 288 35.17 29.21 -9.56
CA LYS A 288 34.95 30.18 -8.49
C LYS A 288 34.20 29.54 -7.33
N GLN A 289 34.81 29.56 -6.15
CA GLN A 289 34.14 29.20 -4.90
C GLN A 289 33.55 30.44 -4.23
N ILE A 290 32.27 30.34 -3.87
CA ILE A 290 31.55 31.38 -3.14
C ILE A 290 31.54 31.02 -1.66
N ASP A 291 32.01 31.95 -0.84
CA ASP A 291 31.98 31.82 0.62
C ASP A 291 30.58 32.21 1.14
N PHE A 292 29.72 31.19 1.23
CA PHE A 292 28.35 31.38 1.72
C PHE A 292 28.27 31.65 3.23
N GLU A 293 29.35 31.53 4.01
CA GLU A 293 29.32 31.90 5.44
C GLU A 293 29.16 33.41 5.65
N LYS A 294 29.54 34.21 4.66
CA LYS A 294 29.47 35.67 4.68
C LYS A 294 28.23 36.25 4.01
N ILE A 295 27.37 35.39 3.45
CA ILE A 295 26.20 35.75 2.67
C ILE A 295 24.97 35.17 3.35
N LYS A 296 23.91 35.97 3.54
CA LYS A 296 22.63 35.41 3.99
C LYS A 296 21.91 34.73 2.83
N VAL A 297 21.78 33.41 2.91
CA VAL A 297 21.13 32.61 1.87
C VAL A 297 19.64 32.45 2.18
N VAL A 298 18.81 32.84 1.21
CA VAL A 298 17.36 32.74 1.27
C VAL A 298 16.87 31.74 0.24
N ALA A 299 16.13 30.73 0.67
CA ALA A 299 15.45 29.80 -0.22
C ALA A 299 13.94 30.05 -0.14
N VAL A 300 13.29 30.31 -1.29
CA VAL A 300 11.84 30.61 -1.32
C VAL A 300 10.99 29.49 -0.75
N GLY A 301 11.44 28.23 -0.82
CA GLY A 301 10.71 27.10 -0.26
C GLY A 301 11.59 25.89 0.01
N ASN A 302 11.01 24.89 0.68
CA ASN A 302 11.73 23.72 1.20
C ASN A 302 12.50 22.95 0.13
N LYS A 303 11.95 22.78 -1.08
CA LYS A 303 12.65 22.10 -2.17
C LYS A 303 13.92 22.83 -2.61
N THR A 304 13.86 24.16 -2.70
CA THR A 304 15.05 24.97 -2.99
C THR A 304 16.07 24.84 -1.85
N LYS A 305 15.61 24.85 -0.59
CA LYS A 305 16.48 24.65 0.57
C LYS A 305 17.22 23.31 0.53
N SER A 306 16.51 22.21 0.25
CA SER A 306 17.12 20.88 0.16
C SER A 306 18.26 20.84 -0.88
N ILE A 307 18.05 21.41 -2.07
CA ILE A 307 19.10 21.46 -3.11
C ILE A 307 20.29 22.33 -2.68
N CYS A 308 20.06 23.44 -1.96
CA CYS A 308 21.16 24.20 -1.36
C CYS A 308 21.98 23.33 -0.39
N GLU A 309 21.33 22.65 0.55
CA GLU A 309 22.00 21.84 1.58
C GLU A 309 22.75 20.64 0.99
N GLU A 310 22.19 19.97 -0.01
CA GLU A 310 22.86 18.89 -0.77
C GLU A 310 24.18 19.35 -1.42
N ASN A 311 24.29 20.64 -1.72
CA ASN A 311 25.47 21.25 -2.30
C ASN A 311 26.30 22.03 -1.26
N ASN A 312 26.14 21.71 0.04
CA ASN A 312 26.84 22.35 1.16
C ASN A 312 26.60 23.87 1.28
N ILE A 313 25.48 24.37 0.76
CA ILE A 313 25.05 25.75 0.93
C ILE A 313 24.07 25.81 2.10
N LYS A 314 24.52 26.37 3.23
CA LYS A 314 23.66 26.58 4.40
C LYS A 314 22.60 27.64 4.07
N VAL A 315 21.33 27.30 4.26
CA VAL A 315 20.21 28.24 4.11
C VAL A 315 19.87 28.89 5.44
N ASP A 316 19.92 30.22 5.49
CA ASP A 316 19.62 30.98 6.70
C ASP A 316 18.13 31.28 6.86
N ILE A 317 17.43 31.50 5.75
CA ILE A 317 16.05 32.00 5.76
C ILE A 317 15.20 31.19 4.78
N VAL A 318 14.05 30.73 5.28
CA VAL A 318 12.94 30.21 4.46
C VAL A 318 11.67 30.93 4.91
N PRO A 319 10.95 31.63 4.01
CA PRO A 319 9.75 32.38 4.39
C PRO A 319 8.62 31.43 4.78
N LYS A 320 7.70 31.92 5.64
CA LYS A 320 6.48 31.16 5.97
C LYS A 320 5.59 30.92 4.76
N LYS A 321 5.51 31.89 3.85
CA LYS A 321 4.77 31.82 2.59
C LYS A 321 5.76 31.64 1.43
N PHE A 322 5.71 30.51 0.75
CA PHE A 322 6.64 30.16 -0.34
C PHE A 322 6.38 30.93 -1.64
N SER A 323 6.57 32.24 -1.59
CA SER A 323 6.24 33.20 -2.65
C SER A 323 7.20 34.38 -2.60
N GLY A 324 7.25 35.18 -3.67
CA GLY A 324 8.04 36.41 -3.70
C GLY A 324 7.61 37.37 -2.60
N GLU A 325 6.31 37.54 -2.43
CA GLU A 325 5.71 38.40 -1.38
C GLU A 325 6.08 37.90 0.02
N GLY A 326 6.10 36.58 0.22
CA GLY A 326 6.50 35.98 1.50
C GLY A 326 7.98 36.16 1.82
N VAL A 327 8.86 36.19 0.81
CA VAL A 327 10.27 36.56 1.01
C VAL A 327 10.40 38.02 1.42
N VAL A 328 9.66 38.93 0.76
CA VAL A 328 9.65 40.36 1.13
C VAL A 328 9.18 40.54 2.58
N GLU A 329 8.11 39.87 2.98
CA GLU A 329 7.61 39.90 4.36
C GLU A 329 8.65 39.39 5.36
N GLU A 330 9.32 38.26 5.07
CA GLU A 330 10.33 37.71 5.97
C GLU A 330 11.58 38.59 6.06
N LEU A 331 12.02 39.15 4.93
CA LEU A 331 13.19 40.02 4.86
C LEU A 331 12.94 41.44 5.41
N SER A 332 11.68 41.87 5.53
CA SER A 332 11.31 43.14 6.18
C SER A 332 11.74 43.22 7.66
N LYS A 333 12.06 42.08 8.27
CA LYS A 333 12.57 41.97 9.66
C LYS A 333 14.07 42.30 9.76
N TYR A 334 14.74 42.50 8.62
CA TYR A 334 16.16 42.80 8.54
C TYR A 334 16.36 44.24 8.04
N ASP A 335 17.47 44.85 8.44
CA ASP A 335 17.90 46.11 7.84
C ASP A 335 18.49 45.83 6.45
N LEU A 336 17.70 46.13 5.43
CA LEU A 336 18.06 45.95 4.02
C LEU A 336 18.62 47.22 3.38
N LYS A 337 18.69 48.35 4.11
CA LYS A 337 19.11 49.61 3.53
C LYS A 337 20.53 49.51 2.97
N ASP A 338 20.67 49.84 1.69
CA ASP A 338 21.91 49.77 0.91
C ASP A 338 22.53 48.36 0.78
N LYS A 339 21.85 47.31 1.24
CA LYS A 339 22.32 45.92 1.15
C LYS A 339 22.17 45.38 -0.26
N LEU A 340 23.20 44.67 -0.72
CA LEU A 340 23.17 44.05 -2.04
C LEU A 340 22.51 42.67 -1.98
N VAL A 341 21.42 42.52 -2.71
CA VAL A 341 20.64 41.28 -2.79
C VAL A 341 20.73 40.73 -4.21
N PHE A 342 21.34 39.55 -4.35
CA PHE A 342 21.45 38.85 -5.63
C PHE A 342 20.32 37.83 -5.80
N ILE A 343 19.62 37.89 -6.93
CA ILE A 343 18.46 37.03 -7.23
C ILE A 343 18.71 36.28 -8.54
N PRO A 344 19.39 35.13 -8.50
CA PRO A 344 19.46 34.21 -9.63
C PRO A 344 18.09 33.58 -9.87
N ARG A 345 17.57 33.70 -11.11
CA ARG A 345 16.18 33.34 -11.43
C ARG A 345 16.01 32.87 -12.88
N SER A 346 14.79 32.48 -13.26
CA SER A 346 14.44 32.25 -14.67
C SER A 346 14.41 33.55 -15.46
N ALA A 347 14.59 33.49 -16.78
CA ALA A 347 14.44 34.67 -17.65
C ALA A 347 13.03 35.30 -17.62
N ILE A 348 11.99 34.53 -17.26
CA ILE A 348 10.58 34.99 -17.20
C ILE A 348 10.13 35.19 -15.74
N GLY A 349 11.03 35.67 -14.89
CA GLY A 349 10.73 35.88 -13.48
C GLY A 349 9.81 37.09 -13.25
N ARG A 350 8.88 37.00 -12.29
CA ARG A 350 8.00 38.12 -11.89
C ARG A 350 8.73 39.25 -11.14
N GLU A 351 8.38 40.51 -11.39
CA GLU A 351 9.05 41.66 -10.74
C GLU A 351 8.61 41.96 -9.30
N GLY A 352 7.56 41.31 -8.79
CA GLY A 352 7.06 41.58 -7.44
C GLY A 352 8.08 41.35 -6.32
N LEU A 353 8.99 40.37 -6.46
CA LEU A 353 10.05 40.11 -5.48
C LEU A 353 11.17 41.16 -5.54
N PRO A 354 11.81 41.42 -6.71
CA PRO A 354 12.76 42.52 -6.86
C PRO A 354 12.22 43.85 -6.32
N ASN A 355 11.07 44.29 -6.84
CA ASN A 355 10.49 45.59 -6.49
C ASN A 355 10.19 45.69 -4.99
N GLY A 356 9.59 44.64 -4.40
CA GLY A 356 9.27 44.65 -2.98
C GLY A 356 10.48 44.71 -2.05
N LEU A 357 11.65 44.21 -2.48
CA LEU A 357 12.89 44.33 -1.72
C LEU A 357 13.58 45.69 -1.97
N GLU A 358 13.46 46.27 -3.16
CA GLU A 358 13.89 47.65 -3.45
C GLU A 358 13.10 48.66 -2.60
N ASP A 359 11.80 48.46 -2.43
CA ASP A 359 10.94 49.29 -1.57
C ASP A 359 11.39 49.27 -0.09
N LEU A 360 12.06 48.19 0.34
CA LEU A 360 12.68 48.08 1.66
C LEU A 360 14.10 48.67 1.74
N GLY A 361 14.59 49.26 0.64
CA GLY A 361 15.88 49.95 0.55
C GLY A 361 17.05 49.09 0.09
N ALA A 362 16.81 47.85 -0.37
CA ALA A 362 17.85 46.98 -0.90
C ALA A 362 18.30 47.39 -2.30
N LYS A 363 19.55 47.09 -2.65
CA LYS A 363 20.07 47.15 -4.03
C LYS A 363 19.93 45.76 -4.65
N ILE A 364 19.11 45.64 -5.68
CA ILE A 364 18.82 44.35 -6.30
C ILE A 364 19.69 44.11 -7.54
N ILE A 365 20.22 42.90 -7.65
CA ILE A 365 20.77 42.36 -8.89
C ILE A 365 19.99 41.11 -9.26
N THR A 366 19.21 41.16 -10.34
CA THR A 366 18.54 39.98 -10.91
C THR A 366 19.31 39.46 -12.12
N VAL A 367 19.61 38.16 -12.16
CA VAL A 367 20.24 37.55 -13.32
C VAL A 367 19.50 36.28 -13.73
N PRO A 368 19.13 36.13 -15.03
CA PRO A 368 18.67 34.87 -15.59
C PRO A 368 19.78 33.82 -15.54
N VAL A 369 19.54 32.71 -14.84
CA VAL A 369 20.49 31.58 -14.77
C VAL A 369 19.94 30.31 -15.43
N TYR A 370 18.71 30.36 -15.94
CA TYR A 370 18.14 29.32 -16.79
C TYR A 370 16.97 29.82 -17.62
N ASN A 371 16.70 29.10 -18.70
CA ASN A 371 15.54 29.23 -19.57
C ASN A 371 14.68 27.97 -19.51
N VAL A 372 13.41 28.12 -19.88
CA VAL A 372 12.48 27.02 -20.09
C VAL A 372 12.15 26.98 -21.57
N SER A 373 12.43 25.87 -22.24
CA SER A 373 12.16 25.67 -23.66
C SER A 373 11.37 24.39 -23.92
N LEU A 374 10.89 24.22 -25.15
CA LEU A 374 10.49 22.90 -25.63
C LEU A 374 11.73 21.99 -25.67
N PRO A 375 11.58 20.69 -25.36
CA PRO A 375 12.66 19.74 -25.52
C PRO A 375 13.05 19.55 -26.99
N SER A 376 14.32 19.31 -27.24
CA SER A 376 14.80 18.99 -28.60
C SER A 376 14.24 17.64 -29.08
N LYS A 377 14.01 17.47 -30.39
CA LYS A 377 13.51 16.19 -30.94
C LYS A 377 14.40 15.00 -30.57
N GLU A 378 15.71 15.21 -30.47
CA GLU A 378 16.67 14.19 -30.06
C GLU A 378 16.47 13.78 -28.59
N SER A 379 16.27 14.75 -27.70
CA SER A 379 16.09 14.51 -26.26
C SER A 379 14.85 13.67 -25.92
N ILE A 380 13.78 13.78 -26.72
CA ILE A 380 12.50 13.07 -26.50
C ILE A 380 12.27 11.90 -27.45
N LYS A 381 13.24 11.55 -28.30
CA LYS A 381 13.09 10.49 -29.31
C LYS A 381 12.64 9.17 -28.67
N GLN A 382 13.30 8.76 -27.59
CA GLN A 382 12.96 7.52 -26.86
C GLN A 382 11.58 7.61 -26.19
N ASN A 383 11.19 8.78 -25.67
CA ASN A 383 9.89 8.98 -25.04
C ASN A 383 8.75 8.85 -26.06
N ILE A 384 8.96 9.34 -27.29
CA ILE A 384 8.01 9.18 -28.39
C ILE A 384 7.90 7.70 -28.80
N GLU A 385 9.02 7.00 -28.95
CA GLU A 385 9.03 5.56 -29.27
C GLU A 385 8.32 4.72 -28.19
N GLN A 386 8.54 5.04 -26.91
CA GLN A 386 7.85 4.40 -25.79
C GLN A 386 6.34 4.68 -25.81
N LEU A 387 5.94 5.92 -26.10
CA LEU A 387 4.53 6.28 -26.18
C LEU A 387 3.84 5.58 -27.37
N ASN A 388 4.52 5.43 -28.50
CA ASN A 388 3.94 4.75 -29.66
C ASN A 388 3.87 3.22 -29.51
N SER A 389 4.72 2.61 -28.68
CA SER A 389 4.80 1.14 -28.50
C SER A 389 3.98 0.60 -27.33
N SER A 390 3.35 1.47 -26.54
CA SER A 390 2.56 1.12 -25.36
C SER A 390 1.11 1.57 -25.49
N LYS A 391 0.20 0.92 -24.76
CA LYS A 391 -1.18 1.38 -24.62
C LYS A 391 -1.27 2.27 -23.38
N GLN A 392 -1.66 3.53 -23.56
CA GLN A 392 -1.87 4.48 -22.46
C GLN A 392 -3.30 4.36 -21.92
N ASP A 393 -3.43 4.52 -20.60
CA ASP A 393 -4.73 4.65 -19.95
C ASP A 393 -5.04 6.13 -19.65
N VAL A 394 -4.03 6.89 -19.20
CA VAL A 394 -4.23 8.26 -18.70
C VAL A 394 -3.07 9.20 -18.98
N PHE A 395 -3.41 10.44 -19.34
CA PHE A 395 -2.46 11.55 -19.50
C PHE A 395 -2.61 12.55 -18.36
N ILE A 396 -1.51 12.86 -17.69
CA ILE A 396 -1.45 13.84 -16.60
C ILE A 396 -0.80 15.13 -17.09
N PHE A 397 -1.49 16.25 -16.88
CA PHE A 397 -1.01 17.60 -17.15
C PHE A 397 -0.97 18.44 -15.87
N THR A 398 0.16 19.10 -15.61
CA THR A 398 0.36 19.89 -14.38
C THR A 398 0.34 21.40 -14.58
N SER A 399 0.30 21.87 -15.82
CA SER A 399 0.07 23.27 -16.15
C SER A 399 -0.58 23.38 -17.53
N PRO A 400 -1.21 24.53 -17.86
CA PRO A 400 -1.66 24.82 -19.22
C PRO A 400 -0.55 24.58 -20.26
N SER A 401 0.66 25.08 -19.98
CA SER A 401 1.80 24.93 -20.88
C SER A 401 2.21 23.48 -21.13
N THR A 402 2.11 22.57 -20.14
CA THR A 402 2.43 21.15 -20.37
C THR A 402 1.46 20.50 -21.36
N PHE A 403 0.19 20.90 -21.36
CA PHE A 403 -0.80 20.41 -22.30
C PHE A 403 -0.60 20.96 -23.71
N GLU A 404 -0.45 22.29 -23.82
CA GLU A 404 -0.21 22.96 -25.10
C GLU A 404 1.07 22.45 -25.77
N ASN A 405 2.15 22.33 -25.01
CA ASN A 405 3.41 21.81 -25.52
C ASN A 405 3.31 20.35 -25.93
N PHE A 406 2.56 19.52 -25.20
CA PHE A 406 2.32 18.13 -25.60
C PHE A 406 1.65 18.06 -26.98
N LEU A 407 0.61 18.87 -27.22
CA LEU A 407 -0.07 18.94 -28.51
C LEU A 407 0.89 19.37 -29.64
N LEU A 408 1.72 20.39 -29.37
CA LEU A 408 2.71 20.87 -30.33
C LEU A 408 3.77 19.81 -30.66
N ILE A 409 4.35 19.18 -29.64
CA ILE A 409 5.39 18.14 -29.80
C ILE A 409 4.85 16.94 -30.59
N MET A 410 3.64 16.49 -30.26
CA MET A 410 3.00 15.35 -30.91
C MET A 410 2.29 15.70 -32.23
N ASN A 411 2.31 16.98 -32.64
CA ASN A 411 1.60 17.51 -33.81
C ASN A 411 0.10 17.14 -33.83
N ILE A 412 -0.57 17.23 -32.67
CA ILE A 412 -1.98 16.88 -32.51
C ILE A 412 -2.85 18.09 -32.88
N ASN A 413 -3.40 18.06 -34.11
CA ASN A 413 -4.30 19.11 -34.59
C ASN A 413 -5.76 18.95 -34.12
N ASN A 414 -6.16 17.74 -33.73
CA ASN A 414 -7.49 17.45 -33.21
C ASN A 414 -7.42 16.77 -31.83
N PRO A 415 -7.29 17.55 -30.74
CA PRO A 415 -7.19 17.03 -29.38
C PRO A 415 -8.37 16.14 -28.99
N VAL A 416 -9.59 16.47 -29.44
CA VAL A 416 -10.81 15.70 -29.14
C VAL A 416 -10.71 14.28 -29.68
N SER A 417 -10.25 14.11 -30.92
CA SER A 417 -10.07 12.78 -31.51
C SER A 417 -8.95 12.00 -30.83
N PHE A 418 -7.85 12.68 -30.48
CA PHE A 418 -6.71 12.04 -29.83
C PHE A 418 -7.10 11.50 -28.45
N PHE A 419 -7.73 12.32 -27.60
CA PHE A 419 -8.07 11.96 -26.22
C PHE A 419 -9.38 11.17 -26.07
N LYS A 420 -10.04 10.78 -27.17
CA LYS A 420 -11.35 10.10 -27.13
C LYS A 420 -11.35 8.83 -26.29
N ASN A 421 -10.24 8.07 -26.31
CA ASN A 421 -10.10 6.77 -25.66
C ASN A 421 -9.14 6.79 -24.46
N TYR A 422 -8.75 7.98 -23.99
CA TYR A 422 -7.81 8.14 -22.90
C TYR A 422 -8.44 8.96 -21.77
N ASP A 423 -8.13 8.60 -20.53
CA ASP A 423 -8.43 9.48 -19.42
C ASP A 423 -7.48 10.68 -19.43
N VAL A 424 -8.01 11.86 -19.09
CA VAL A 424 -7.21 13.08 -18.97
C VAL A 424 -7.32 13.61 -17.55
N ALA A 425 -6.16 13.84 -16.95
CA ALA A 425 -6.00 14.25 -15.58
C ALA A 425 -5.33 15.62 -15.50
N ALA A 426 -5.96 16.57 -14.80
CA ALA A 426 -5.45 17.91 -14.57
C ALA A 426 -5.08 18.09 -13.09
N ILE A 427 -3.93 18.69 -12.81
CA ILE A 427 -3.51 18.95 -11.40
C ILE A 427 -4.41 19.96 -10.68
N GLY A 428 -5.08 20.86 -11.42
CA GLY A 428 -5.88 21.94 -10.85
C GLY A 428 -6.68 22.74 -11.88
N PRO A 429 -7.44 23.77 -11.43
CA PRO A 429 -8.50 24.41 -12.21
C PRO A 429 -8.02 25.16 -13.46
N THR A 430 -6.86 25.81 -13.40
CA THR A 430 -6.30 26.55 -14.54
C THR A 430 -5.89 25.59 -15.66
N THR A 431 -5.24 24.48 -15.32
CA THR A 431 -4.91 23.41 -16.26
C THR A 431 -6.16 22.75 -16.83
N LYS A 432 -7.17 22.47 -15.99
CA LYS A 432 -8.45 21.93 -16.43
C LYS A 432 -9.11 22.84 -17.47
N THR A 433 -9.16 24.14 -17.20
CA THR A 433 -9.74 25.13 -18.13
C THR A 433 -9.01 25.14 -19.47
N ALA A 434 -7.67 25.09 -19.47
CA ALA A 434 -6.89 25.04 -20.71
C ALA A 434 -7.18 23.79 -21.57
N ILE A 435 -7.37 22.63 -20.92
CA ILE A 435 -7.74 21.38 -21.57
C ILE A 435 -9.16 21.45 -22.13
N GLU A 436 -10.12 21.92 -21.33
CA GLU A 436 -11.54 22.02 -21.71
C GLU A 436 -11.81 23.08 -22.79
N ASN A 437 -11.01 24.15 -22.85
CA ASN A 437 -11.04 25.12 -23.96
C ASN A 437 -10.72 24.47 -25.32
N ASN A 438 -9.96 23.37 -25.31
CA ASN A 438 -9.68 22.54 -26.47
C ASN A 438 -10.72 21.42 -26.66
N LYS A 439 -11.86 21.50 -25.95
CA LYS A 439 -13.00 20.55 -25.97
C LYS A 439 -12.63 19.13 -25.52
N VAL A 440 -11.51 18.97 -24.81
CA VAL A 440 -11.10 17.70 -24.22
C VAL A 440 -11.70 17.60 -22.82
N LYS A 441 -12.36 16.48 -22.51
CA LYS A 441 -12.93 16.23 -21.20
C LYS A 441 -11.83 15.87 -20.20
N VAL A 442 -11.80 16.55 -19.06
CA VAL A 442 -10.96 16.16 -17.92
C VAL A 442 -11.73 15.16 -17.05
N SER A 443 -11.25 13.92 -17.01
CA SER A 443 -11.82 12.84 -16.20
C SER A 443 -11.45 12.96 -14.72
N ILE A 444 -10.26 13.48 -14.42
CA ILE A 444 -9.67 13.44 -13.08
C ILE A 444 -9.08 14.81 -12.71
N MET A 445 -9.51 15.37 -11.58
CA MET A 445 -8.89 16.54 -10.97
C MET A 445 -8.99 16.41 -9.45
N PRO A 446 -7.88 16.56 -8.70
CA PRO A 446 -7.89 16.41 -7.26
C PRO A 446 -8.43 17.65 -6.57
N ASP A 447 -8.90 17.45 -5.33
CA ASP A 447 -9.32 18.56 -4.46
C ASP A 447 -8.10 19.28 -3.86
N GLU A 448 -6.99 18.56 -3.65
CA GLU A 448 -5.68 19.10 -3.30
C GLU A 448 -4.77 19.13 -4.55
N PHE A 449 -4.31 20.31 -4.98
CA PHE A 449 -3.57 20.50 -6.23
C PHE A 449 -2.09 20.07 -6.15
N THR A 450 -1.85 18.86 -5.67
CA THR A 450 -0.53 18.23 -5.50
C THR A 450 -0.49 16.88 -6.22
N ILE A 451 0.72 16.37 -6.51
CA ILE A 451 0.86 15.05 -7.17
C ILE A 451 0.25 13.94 -6.30
N LYS A 452 0.38 14.04 -4.98
CA LYS A 452 -0.24 13.10 -4.04
C LYS A 452 -1.76 13.20 -4.05
N GLY A 453 -2.31 14.42 -4.05
CA GLY A 453 -3.74 14.63 -4.22
C GLY A 453 -4.27 14.04 -5.52
N LEU A 454 -3.54 14.24 -6.62
CA LEU A 454 -3.87 13.67 -7.93
C LEU A 454 -3.87 12.14 -7.89
N ALA A 455 -2.83 11.53 -7.31
CA ALA A 455 -2.75 10.08 -7.15
C ALA A 455 -3.95 9.53 -6.37
N ASN A 456 -4.31 10.14 -5.24
CA ASN A 456 -5.49 9.74 -4.47
C ASN A 456 -6.79 9.83 -5.30
N LYS A 457 -6.96 10.90 -6.08
CA LYS A 457 -8.14 11.06 -6.93
C LYS A 457 -8.22 10.00 -8.03
N MET A 458 -7.08 9.64 -8.62
CA MET A 458 -7.01 8.56 -9.61
C MET A 458 -7.41 7.21 -9.01
N ILE A 459 -6.99 6.94 -7.77
CA ILE A 459 -7.38 5.71 -7.05
C ILE A 459 -8.89 5.65 -6.86
N GLU A 460 -9.52 6.74 -6.44
CA GLU A 460 -10.98 6.82 -6.30
C GLU A 460 -11.71 6.64 -7.63
N PHE A 461 -11.18 7.25 -8.69
CA PHE A 461 -11.74 7.18 -10.03
C PHE A 461 -11.78 5.74 -10.54
N TYR A 462 -10.65 5.03 -10.50
CA TYR A 462 -10.56 3.67 -11.02
C TYR A 462 -11.29 2.64 -10.16
N LYS A 463 -11.41 2.86 -8.84
CA LYS A 463 -12.27 2.03 -7.97
C LYS A 463 -13.76 2.12 -8.32
N LYS A 464 -14.23 3.26 -8.84
CA LYS A 464 -15.64 3.46 -9.21
C LYS A 464 -15.98 2.89 -10.59
N SER A 465 -15.02 2.83 -11.50
CA SER A 465 -15.21 2.28 -12.85
C SER A 465 -15.21 0.74 -12.91
N GLU A 466 -14.78 0.07 -11.84
CA GLU A 466 -14.77 -1.40 -11.72
C GLU A 466 -16.04 -1.97 -11.07
N LYS A 467 -16.96 -1.11 -10.62
CA LYS A 467 -18.32 -1.47 -10.18
C LYS A 467 -19.31 -1.25 -11.30
#